data_AF-A0A4U6SPW1-F1
#
_entry.id   AF-A0A4U6SPW1-F1
#
_cell.length_a   1.000
_cell.length_b   1.000
_cell.length_c   1.000
_cell.angle_alpha   90.00
_cell.angle_beta   90.00
_cell.angle_gamma   90.00
#
_symmetry.space_group_name_H-M   'P 1'
#
loop_
_entity.id
_entity.type
_entity.pdbx_description
1 polymer ?
#
loop_
_entity_poly.entity_id
_entity_poly.type
_entity_poly.pdbx_seq_one_letter_code
_entity_poly.pdbx_strand_id
1 'polypeptide(L)'
;MAAASVRVLVLLLAVSASSLRRTAATITVEAACQQHTKHPEFCVKALSSANPEMKAAALNGGLPGIAELSLSLAAQCGAETVAFVKGLESMPGGMPPECLEECVGKFQAAVAELQRSKAAVEQGKDESGVSTWLSAAKTDGETCMDDCHRIEGGAELQMVDKVADLTKMCSIALSLTDASVHNRTA
;
A
#
# COMPACT_ATOMS: atom_id res chain seq x y z
N MET A 1 46.31 -28.61 48.92
CA MET A 1 45.79 -28.81 47.55
C MET A 1 44.25 -28.74 47.56
N ALA A 2 43.67 -27.55 47.76
CA ALA A 2 42.20 -27.38 47.81
C ALA A 2 41.68 -26.06 47.22
N ALA A 3 42.56 -25.07 46.97
CA ALA A 3 42.15 -23.75 46.48
C ALA A 3 42.02 -23.67 44.95
N ALA A 4 42.64 -24.59 44.21
CA ALA A 4 42.62 -24.58 42.74
C ALA A 4 41.28 -25.07 42.16
N SER A 5 40.62 -26.01 42.84
CA SER A 5 39.37 -26.64 42.37
C SER A 5 38.15 -25.72 42.45
N VAL A 6 38.16 -24.74 43.35
CA VAL A 6 37.03 -23.79 43.52
C VAL A 6 37.03 -22.73 42.43
N ARG A 7 38.21 -22.30 41.95
CA ARG A 7 38.32 -21.29 40.89
C ARG A 7 37.83 -21.78 39.53
N VAL A 8 37.95 -23.07 39.26
CA VAL A 8 37.45 -23.70 38.02
C VAL A 8 35.93 -23.83 38.03
N LEU A 9 35.32 -24.09 39.20
CA LEU A 9 33.88 -24.22 39.33
C LEU A 9 33.14 -22.88 39.12
N VAL A 10 33.76 -21.76 39.52
CA VAL A 10 33.18 -20.40 39.37
C VAL A 10 33.25 -19.91 37.93
N LEU A 11 34.21 -20.36 37.13
CA LEU A 11 34.34 -19.97 35.72
C LEU A 11 33.35 -20.71 34.79
N LEU A 12 32.75 -21.82 35.24
CA LEU A 12 31.78 -22.59 34.45
C LEU A 12 30.32 -22.10 34.59
N LEU A 13 30.04 -21.18 35.52
CA LEU A 13 28.69 -20.66 35.75
C LEU A 13 28.41 -19.30 35.08
N ALA A 14 29.37 -18.74 34.34
CA ALA A 14 29.24 -17.44 33.67
C ALA A 14 29.04 -17.54 32.14
N VAL A 15 28.64 -18.71 31.61
CA VAL A 15 27.98 -18.77 30.30
C VAL A 15 26.53 -18.36 30.52
N SER A 16 26.34 -17.06 30.73
CA SER A 16 25.04 -16.42 30.62
C SER A 16 24.56 -16.70 29.21
N ALA A 17 23.65 -17.65 29.07
CA ALA A 17 22.83 -17.85 27.89
C ALA A 17 22.15 -16.50 27.60
N SER A 18 22.83 -15.70 26.79
CA SER A 18 22.29 -14.49 26.19
C SER A 18 21.36 -14.97 25.10
N SER A 19 20.26 -15.59 25.52
CA SER A 19 19.07 -15.74 24.70
C SER A 19 18.60 -14.32 24.47
N LEU A 20 19.18 -13.66 23.46
CA LEU A 20 18.51 -12.56 22.78
C LEU A 20 17.17 -13.16 22.36
N ARG A 21 16.15 -12.94 23.20
CA ARG A 21 14.77 -12.97 22.76
C ARG A 21 14.76 -11.95 21.64
N ARG A 22 14.86 -12.44 20.40
CA ARG A 22 14.60 -11.65 19.21
C ARG A 22 13.11 -11.34 19.34
N THR A 23 12.76 -10.28 20.10
CA THR A 23 11.43 -9.69 20.03
C THR A 23 11.24 -9.44 18.55
N ALA A 24 10.31 -10.20 17.93
CA ALA A 24 9.95 -9.95 16.55
C ALA A 24 9.61 -8.46 16.50
N ALA A 25 10.48 -7.68 15.84
CA ALA A 25 10.32 -6.25 15.80
C ALA A 25 8.95 -6.00 15.16
N THR A 26 8.02 -5.44 15.94
CA THR A 26 6.69 -5.14 15.44
C THR A 26 6.87 -4.07 14.38
N ILE A 27 6.56 -4.40 13.12
CA ILE A 27 6.67 -3.44 12.03
C ILE A 27 5.64 -2.33 12.25
N THR A 28 6.07 -1.08 12.12
CA THR A 28 5.18 0.08 12.17
C THR A 28 4.86 0.56 10.76
N VAL A 29 3.80 1.37 10.64
CA VAL A 29 3.47 2.04 9.37
C VAL A 29 4.65 2.89 8.89
N GLU A 30 5.27 3.65 9.78
CA GLU A 30 6.42 4.51 9.47
C GLU A 30 7.60 3.69 8.94
N ALA A 31 7.94 2.60 9.63
CA ALA A 31 9.04 1.73 9.20
C ALA A 31 8.76 1.08 7.84
N ALA A 32 7.56 0.55 7.63
CA ALA A 32 7.17 -0.05 6.35
C ALA A 32 7.21 0.96 5.21
N CYS A 33 6.63 2.14 5.41
CA CYS A 33 6.58 3.21 4.41
C CYS A 33 7.98 3.72 4.03
N GLN A 34 8.85 3.94 5.02
CA GLN A 34 10.21 4.43 4.80
C GLN A 34 11.10 3.41 4.10
N GLN A 35 10.93 2.12 4.41
CA GLN A 35 11.80 1.07 3.87
C GLN A 35 11.39 0.63 2.47
N HIS A 36 10.09 0.62 2.17
CA HIS A 36 9.60 -0.06 0.97
C HIS A 36 9.00 0.88 -0.07
N THR A 37 8.67 2.14 0.25
CA THR A 37 7.93 3.01 -0.68
C THR A 37 8.75 4.20 -1.15
N LYS A 38 8.50 4.65 -2.38
CA LYS A 38 9.04 5.91 -2.91
C LYS A 38 8.22 7.15 -2.50
N HIS A 39 7.11 6.95 -1.79
CA HIS A 39 6.20 8.00 -1.33
C HIS A 39 5.99 7.93 0.18
N PRO A 40 7.07 7.99 1.00
CA PRO A 40 7.00 7.67 2.42
C PRO A 40 6.05 8.57 3.20
N GLU A 41 6.07 9.88 2.95
CA GLU A 41 5.19 10.84 3.65
C GLU A 41 3.71 10.59 3.33
N PHE A 42 3.39 10.38 2.05
CA PHE A 42 2.02 10.10 1.62
C PHE A 42 1.54 8.74 2.12
N CYS A 43 2.41 7.72 2.10
CA CYS A 43 2.16 6.40 2.66
C CYS A 43 1.81 6.46 4.15
N VAL A 44 2.64 7.15 4.95
CA VAL A 44 2.39 7.32 6.39
C VAL A 44 1.07 8.06 6.61
N LYS A 45 0.85 9.16 5.89
CA LYS A 45 -0.41 9.92 5.99
C LYS A 45 -1.63 9.03 5.71
N ALA A 46 -1.62 8.30 4.60
CA ALA A 46 -2.75 7.47 4.20
C ALA A 46 -3.02 6.33 5.20
N LEU A 47 -1.99 5.55 5.55
CA LEU A 47 -2.13 4.37 6.40
C LEU A 47 -2.41 4.74 7.87
N SER A 48 -1.81 5.81 8.39
CA SER A 48 -2.03 6.23 9.77
C SER A 48 -3.43 6.82 10.00
N SER A 49 -4.03 7.41 8.96
CA SER A 49 -5.40 7.93 8.94
C SER A 49 -6.47 6.87 8.70
N ALA A 50 -6.09 5.61 8.45
CA ALA A 50 -7.05 4.53 8.31
C ALA A 50 -7.89 4.35 9.58
N ASN A 51 -9.07 3.72 9.41
CA ASN A 51 -9.92 3.33 10.53
C ASN A 51 -9.08 2.59 11.61
N PRO A 52 -9.23 2.93 12.91
CA PRO A 52 -8.42 2.34 13.98
C PRO A 52 -8.42 0.81 14.01
N GLU A 53 -9.56 0.18 13.73
CA GLU A 53 -9.69 -1.29 13.71
C GLU A 53 -8.93 -1.90 12.54
N MET A 54 -9.06 -1.32 11.35
CA MET A 54 -8.31 -1.76 10.16
C MET A 54 -6.80 -1.61 10.38
N LYS A 55 -6.37 -0.49 10.98
CA LYS A 55 -4.96 -0.26 11.31
C LYS A 55 -4.43 -1.25 12.35
N ALA A 56 -5.21 -1.54 13.39
CA ALA A 56 -4.82 -2.52 14.39
C ALA A 56 -4.69 -3.94 13.78
N ALA A 57 -5.64 -4.34 12.93
CA ALA A 57 -5.57 -5.60 12.20
C ALA A 57 -4.33 -5.68 11.31
N ALA A 58 -4.03 -4.60 10.57
CA ALA A 58 -2.86 -4.51 9.70
C ALA A 58 -1.54 -4.68 10.47
N LEU A 59 -1.39 -3.98 11.61
CA LEU A 59 -0.19 -4.07 12.44
C LEU A 59 -0.02 -5.47 13.06
N ASN A 60 -1.12 -6.12 13.47
CA ASN A 60 -1.09 -7.50 13.95
C ASN A 60 -0.69 -8.49 12.86
N GLY A 61 -1.07 -8.23 11.60
CA GLY A 61 -0.70 -9.01 10.43
C GLY A 61 0.71 -8.74 9.89
N GLY A 62 1.47 -7.82 10.50
CA GLY A 62 2.82 -7.47 10.06
C GLY A 62 2.85 -6.86 8.65
N LEU A 63 3.93 -7.12 7.90
CA LEU A 63 4.07 -6.56 6.55
C LEU A 63 2.96 -7.00 5.58
N PRO A 64 2.49 -8.26 5.57
CA PRO A 64 1.29 -8.66 4.81
C PRO A 64 0.04 -7.86 5.20
N GLY A 65 -0.23 -7.68 6.50
CA GLY A 65 -1.38 -6.89 6.95
C GLY A 65 -1.29 -5.41 6.55
N ILE A 66 -0.10 -4.81 6.59
CA ILE A 66 0.14 -3.45 6.08
C ILE A 66 -0.07 -3.37 4.56
N ALA A 67 0.33 -4.40 3.81
CA ALA A 67 0.09 -4.49 2.37
C ALA A 67 -1.42 -4.59 2.05
N GLU A 68 -2.17 -5.45 2.74
CA GLU A 68 -3.62 -5.58 2.61
C GLU A 68 -4.37 -4.28 2.93
N LEU A 69 -3.92 -3.56 3.97
CA LEU A 69 -4.45 -2.24 4.30
C LEU A 69 -4.19 -1.24 3.17
N SER A 70 -2.97 -1.21 2.62
CA SER A 70 -2.63 -0.32 1.50
C SER A 70 -3.45 -0.58 0.25
N LEU A 71 -3.73 -1.85 -0.07
CA LEU A 71 -4.61 -2.25 -1.18
C LEU A 71 -6.05 -1.80 -0.93
N SER A 72 -6.54 -1.95 0.30
CA SER A 72 -7.89 -1.50 0.69
C SER A 72 -8.04 0.02 0.54
N LEU A 73 -7.06 0.79 1.01
CA LEU A 73 -7.06 2.25 0.89
C LEU A 73 -6.90 2.71 -0.57
N ALA A 74 -6.10 2.02 -1.38
CA ALA A 74 -5.98 2.32 -2.80
C ALA A 74 -7.32 2.08 -3.53
N ALA A 75 -8.00 0.97 -3.23
CA ALA A 75 -9.31 0.68 -3.80
C ALA A 75 -10.36 1.73 -3.37
N GLN A 76 -10.31 2.17 -2.11
CA GLN A 76 -11.16 3.27 -1.63
C GLN A 76 -10.86 4.59 -2.37
N CYS A 77 -9.58 4.95 -2.51
CA CYS A 77 -9.16 6.13 -3.26
C CYS A 77 -9.62 6.09 -4.72
N GLY A 78 -9.55 4.92 -5.36
CA GLY A 78 -10.08 4.71 -6.71
C GLY A 78 -11.60 4.89 -6.78
N ALA A 79 -12.35 4.33 -5.83
CA ALA A 79 -13.81 4.49 -5.77
C ALA A 79 -14.22 5.95 -5.53
N GLU A 80 -13.51 6.68 -4.67
CA GLU A 80 -13.70 8.11 -4.44
C GLU A 80 -13.38 8.92 -5.71
N THR A 81 -12.35 8.53 -6.47
CA THR A 81 -11.99 9.14 -7.75
C THR A 81 -13.09 8.91 -8.79
N VAL A 82 -13.64 7.70 -8.89
CA VAL A 82 -14.81 7.40 -9.75
C VAL A 82 -16.00 8.29 -9.39
N ALA A 83 -16.33 8.40 -8.10
CA ALA A 83 -17.44 9.22 -7.65
C ALA A 83 -17.23 10.71 -7.95
N PHE A 84 -16.00 11.19 -7.77
CA PHE A 84 -15.62 12.57 -8.11
C PHE A 84 -15.79 12.85 -9.60
N VAL A 85 -15.26 11.99 -10.47
CA VAL A 85 -15.27 12.17 -11.93
C VAL A 85 -16.70 12.14 -12.47
N LYS A 86 -17.55 11.23 -11.98
CA LYS A 86 -18.99 11.23 -12.31
C LYS A 86 -19.68 12.53 -11.90
N GLY A 87 -19.25 13.14 -10.80
CA GLY A 87 -19.77 14.45 -10.37
C GLY A 87 -19.41 15.60 -11.30
N LEU A 88 -18.34 15.46 -12.10
CA LEU A 88 -17.89 16.51 -13.03
C LEU A 88 -18.82 16.66 -14.23
N GLU A 89 -19.58 15.64 -14.60
CA GLU A 89 -20.56 15.69 -15.70
C GLU A 89 -21.61 16.80 -15.50
N SER A 90 -21.89 17.13 -14.24
CA SER A 90 -22.86 18.16 -13.86
C SER A 90 -22.24 19.55 -13.67
N MET A 91 -20.92 19.71 -13.86
CA MET A 91 -20.24 21.00 -13.66
C MET A 91 -20.28 21.89 -14.92
N PRO A 92 -20.73 23.16 -14.80
CA PRO A 92 -20.62 24.14 -15.88
C PRO A 92 -19.16 24.39 -16.27
N GLY A 93 -18.84 24.33 -17.56
CA GLY A 93 -17.45 24.44 -18.04
C GLY A 93 -16.60 23.20 -17.75
N GLY A 94 -17.25 22.06 -17.51
CA GLY A 94 -16.61 20.77 -17.26
C GLY A 94 -15.97 20.15 -18.51
N MET A 95 -15.36 18.99 -18.27
CA MET A 95 -14.67 18.17 -19.25
C MET A 95 -15.67 17.46 -20.19
N PRO A 96 -15.27 17.03 -21.41
CA PRO A 96 -16.18 16.37 -22.33
C PRO A 96 -16.72 15.07 -21.72
N PRO A 97 -18.03 14.76 -21.87
CA PRO A 97 -18.62 13.55 -21.32
C PRO A 97 -17.90 12.27 -21.73
N GLU A 98 -17.47 12.17 -23.00
CA GLU A 98 -16.72 11.02 -23.51
C GLU A 98 -15.43 10.76 -22.75
N CYS A 99 -14.72 11.83 -22.36
CA CYS A 99 -13.50 11.73 -21.57
C CYS A 99 -13.82 11.27 -20.13
N LEU A 100 -14.87 11.84 -19.52
CA LEU A 100 -15.28 11.46 -18.18
C LEU A 100 -15.72 9.98 -18.12
N GLU A 101 -16.44 9.50 -19.13
CA GLU A 101 -16.85 8.09 -19.25
C GLU A 101 -15.65 7.14 -19.37
N GLU A 102 -14.67 7.46 -20.23
CA GLU A 102 -13.45 6.66 -20.37
C GLU A 102 -12.63 6.62 -19.08
N CYS A 103 -12.48 7.77 -18.42
CA CYS A 103 -11.81 7.87 -17.13
C CYS A 103 -12.50 7.07 -16.04
N VAL A 104 -13.83 7.14 -15.96
CA VAL A 104 -14.63 6.30 -15.05
C VAL A 104 -14.36 4.82 -15.32
N GLY A 105 -14.35 4.39 -16.58
CA GLY A 105 -14.03 3.02 -16.97
C GLY A 105 -12.65 2.56 -16.49
N LYS A 106 -11.61 3.36 -16.76
CA LYS A 106 -10.23 3.10 -16.32
C LYS A 106 -10.12 3.02 -14.79
N PHE A 107 -10.71 3.96 -14.05
CA PHE A 107 -10.67 3.92 -12.59
C PHE A 107 -11.48 2.75 -12.00
N GLN A 108 -12.59 2.36 -12.61
CA GLN A 108 -13.33 1.17 -12.20
C GLN A 108 -12.53 -0.11 -12.42
N ALA A 109 -11.81 -0.22 -13.55
CA ALA A 109 -10.87 -1.31 -13.80
C ALA A 109 -9.76 -1.34 -12.74
N ALA A 110 -9.13 -0.19 -12.46
CA ALA A 110 -8.12 -0.07 -11.41
C ALA A 110 -8.63 -0.53 -10.04
N VAL A 111 -9.86 -0.15 -9.65
CA VAL A 111 -10.48 -0.62 -8.40
C VAL A 111 -10.67 -2.14 -8.38
N ALA A 112 -11.14 -2.72 -9.49
CA ALA A 112 -11.32 -4.17 -9.60
C ALA A 112 -9.98 -4.92 -9.46
N GLU A 113 -8.92 -4.41 -10.10
CA GLU A 113 -7.59 -5.00 -10.03
C GLU A 113 -6.95 -4.87 -8.64
N LEU A 114 -7.21 -3.75 -7.92
CA LEU A 114 -6.80 -3.57 -6.53
C LEU A 114 -7.52 -4.54 -5.59
N GLN A 115 -8.82 -4.72 -5.75
CA GLN A 115 -9.62 -5.67 -4.98
C GLN A 115 -9.18 -7.11 -5.24
N ARG A 116 -8.89 -7.44 -6.51
CA ARG A 116 -8.37 -8.75 -6.90
C ARG A 116 -7.01 -9.02 -6.27
N SER A 117 -6.11 -8.03 -6.31
CA SER A 117 -4.81 -8.08 -5.67
C SER A 117 -4.90 -8.32 -4.17
N LYS A 118 -5.83 -7.63 -3.50
CA LYS A 118 -6.11 -7.84 -2.07
C LYS A 118 -6.51 -9.28 -1.78
N ALA A 119 -7.48 -9.81 -2.52
CA ALA A 119 -7.96 -11.18 -2.32
C ALA A 119 -6.84 -12.22 -2.52
N ALA A 120 -5.94 -11.99 -3.49
CA ALA A 120 -4.78 -12.84 -3.72
C ALA A 120 -3.78 -12.80 -2.55
N VAL A 121 -3.47 -11.60 -2.03
CA VAL A 121 -2.58 -11.43 -0.87
C VAL A 121 -3.17 -12.10 0.38
N GLU A 122 -4.46 -11.86 0.68
CA GLU A 122 -5.16 -12.45 1.83
C GLU A 122 -5.18 -13.98 1.78
N GLN A 123 -5.32 -14.56 0.58
CA GLN A 123 -5.37 -16.01 0.39
C GLN A 123 -3.99 -16.66 0.26
N GLY A 124 -2.92 -15.87 0.13
CA GLY A 124 -1.59 -16.36 -0.23
C GLY A 124 -1.58 -17.13 -1.56
N LYS A 125 -2.41 -16.72 -2.51
CA LYS A 125 -2.59 -17.38 -3.82
C LYS A 125 -2.43 -16.37 -4.94
N ASP A 126 -1.96 -16.83 -6.09
CA ASP A 126 -1.84 -16.03 -7.31
C ASP A 126 -1.00 -14.75 -7.12
N GLU A 127 0.05 -14.83 -6.30
CA GLU A 127 0.96 -13.71 -6.02
C GLU A 127 1.66 -13.21 -7.29
N SER A 128 1.84 -14.08 -8.30
CA SER A 128 2.33 -13.70 -9.64
C SER A 128 1.36 -12.77 -10.39
N GLY A 129 0.05 -12.90 -10.16
CA GLY A 129 -0.95 -12.02 -10.76
C GLY A 129 -0.95 -10.61 -10.16
N VAL A 130 -0.61 -10.50 -8.87
CA VAL A 130 -0.72 -9.24 -8.12
C VAL A 130 0.12 -8.11 -8.72
N SER A 131 1.38 -8.39 -9.07
CA SER A 131 2.24 -7.37 -9.70
C SER A 131 1.66 -6.87 -11.04
N THR A 132 1.04 -7.77 -11.81
CA THR A 132 0.40 -7.44 -13.09
C THR A 132 -0.82 -6.55 -12.89
N TRP A 133 -1.72 -6.93 -11.98
CA TRP A 133 -2.94 -6.19 -11.69
C TRP A 133 -2.66 -4.81 -11.09
N LEU A 134 -1.66 -4.70 -10.22
CA LEU A 134 -1.25 -3.41 -9.66
C LEU A 134 -0.57 -2.51 -10.70
N SER A 135 0.20 -3.09 -11.62
CA SER A 135 0.77 -2.34 -12.75
C SER A 135 -0.33 -1.84 -13.70
N ALA A 136 -1.36 -2.65 -13.95
CA ALA A 136 -2.54 -2.27 -14.72
C ALA A 136 -3.30 -1.13 -14.02
N ALA A 137 -3.64 -1.27 -12.74
CA ALA A 137 -4.34 -0.25 -11.96
C ALA A 137 -3.59 1.09 -11.92
N LYS A 138 -2.25 1.07 -11.85
CA LYS A 138 -1.43 2.28 -11.94
C LYS A 138 -1.52 2.91 -13.33
N THR A 139 -1.44 2.11 -14.39
CA THR A 139 -1.51 2.57 -15.79
C THR A 139 -2.89 3.17 -16.10
N ASP A 140 -3.96 2.52 -15.67
CA ASP A 140 -5.33 3.01 -15.81
C ASP A 140 -5.52 4.34 -15.07
N GLY A 141 -4.90 4.48 -13.89
CA GLY A 141 -4.84 5.73 -13.16
C GLY A 141 -4.17 6.86 -13.95
N GLU A 142 -2.97 6.61 -14.49
CA GLU A 142 -2.14 7.62 -15.17
C GLU A 142 -2.69 8.05 -16.52
N THR A 143 -3.23 7.12 -17.31
CA THR A 143 -3.54 7.34 -18.73
C THR A 143 -4.96 7.85 -18.98
N CYS A 144 -5.79 8.03 -17.95
CA CYS A 144 -7.15 8.54 -18.14
C CYS A 144 -7.14 9.93 -18.79
N MET A 145 -6.21 10.80 -18.40
CA MET A 145 -6.10 12.16 -18.92
C MET A 145 -5.43 12.26 -20.30
N ASP A 146 -4.80 11.19 -20.80
CA ASP A 146 -4.06 11.23 -22.07
C ASP A 146 -4.98 11.46 -23.28
N ASP A 147 -6.18 10.86 -23.23
CA ASP A 147 -7.21 10.95 -24.26
C ASP A 147 -8.08 12.22 -24.10
N CYS A 148 -7.96 12.89 -22.96
CA CYS A 148 -8.69 14.09 -22.58
C CYS A 148 -7.87 15.34 -22.92
N HIS A 149 -7.93 15.81 -24.16
CA HIS A 149 -7.22 17.04 -24.55
C HIS A 149 -7.57 18.22 -23.63
N ARG A 150 -6.52 18.86 -23.07
CA ARG A 150 -6.52 19.95 -22.09
C ARG A 150 -7.63 20.99 -22.34
N ILE A 151 -8.74 20.87 -21.62
CA ILE A 151 -9.74 21.94 -21.52
C ILE A 151 -9.31 22.87 -20.41
N GLU A 152 -8.99 24.12 -20.75
CA GLU A 152 -8.63 25.15 -19.78
C GLU A 152 -9.79 25.40 -18.79
N GLY A 153 -9.58 25.06 -17.52
CA GLY A 153 -10.59 25.26 -16.48
C GLY A 153 -10.22 24.67 -15.11
N GLY A 154 -11.04 24.96 -14.08
CA GLY A 154 -10.77 24.53 -12.69
C GLY A 154 -11.02 23.05 -12.38
N ALA A 155 -11.84 22.37 -13.18
CA ALA A 155 -12.11 20.94 -13.03
C ALA A 155 -10.90 20.07 -13.43
N GLU A 156 -10.10 20.54 -14.40
CA GLU A 156 -8.87 19.86 -14.85
C GLU A 156 -7.86 19.71 -13.71
N LEU A 157 -7.62 20.79 -12.94
CA LEU A 157 -6.67 20.75 -11.82
C LEU A 157 -7.11 19.79 -10.70
N GLN A 158 -8.40 19.79 -10.35
CA GLN A 158 -8.91 18.88 -9.31
C GLN A 158 -8.87 17.41 -9.75
N MET A 159 -9.08 17.14 -11.04
CA MET A 159 -8.97 15.81 -11.60
C MET A 159 -7.51 15.32 -11.62
N VAL A 160 -6.56 16.17 -12.00
CA VAL A 160 -5.12 15.88 -11.95
C VAL A 160 -4.69 15.51 -10.53
N ASP A 161 -5.16 16.25 -9.51
CA ASP A 161 -4.84 15.95 -8.11
C ASP A 161 -5.40 14.58 -7.67
N LYS A 162 -6.64 14.27 -8.03
CA LYS A 162 -7.27 12.97 -7.71
C LYS A 162 -6.56 11.80 -8.38
N VAL A 163 -6.20 11.97 -9.65
CA VAL A 163 -5.41 10.99 -10.40
C VAL A 163 -4.03 10.79 -9.76
N ALA A 164 -3.35 11.88 -9.42
CA ALA A 164 -2.03 11.81 -8.80
C ALA A 164 -2.07 11.07 -7.46
N ASP A 165 -3.11 11.28 -6.65
CA ASP A 165 -3.27 10.59 -5.37
C ASP A 165 -3.58 9.10 -5.55
N LEU A 166 -4.42 8.73 -6.52
CA LEU A 166 -4.66 7.33 -6.88
C LEU A 166 -3.37 6.64 -7.34
N THR A 167 -2.62 7.27 -8.24
CA THR A 167 -1.34 6.74 -8.75
C THR A 167 -0.33 6.53 -7.63
N LYS A 168 -0.21 7.47 -6.69
CA LYS A 168 0.64 7.31 -5.49
C LYS A 168 0.17 6.13 -4.63
N MET A 169 -1.14 5.99 -4.39
CA MET A 169 -1.70 4.88 -3.63
C MET A 169 -1.42 3.53 -4.30
N CYS A 170 -1.61 3.41 -5.61
CA CYS A 170 -1.26 2.20 -6.38
C CYS A 170 0.24 1.87 -6.26
N SER A 171 1.12 2.88 -6.39
CA SER A 171 2.57 2.67 -6.23
C SER A 171 2.95 2.21 -4.83
N ILE A 172 2.29 2.73 -3.79
CA ILE A 172 2.50 2.31 -2.40
C ILE A 172 2.05 0.87 -2.21
N ALA A 173 0.85 0.53 -2.69
CA ALA A 173 0.30 -0.82 -2.58
C ALA A 173 1.20 -1.84 -3.30
N LEU A 174 1.65 -1.54 -4.52
CA LEU A 174 2.60 -2.38 -5.25
C LEU A 174 3.86 -2.65 -4.44
N SER A 175 4.49 -1.59 -3.92
CA SER A 175 5.78 -1.73 -3.24
C SER A 175 5.66 -2.50 -1.91
N LEU A 176 4.58 -2.27 -1.16
CA LEU A 176 4.33 -2.98 0.10
C LEU A 176 3.94 -4.44 -0.14
N THR A 177 3.17 -4.71 -1.18
CA THR A 177 2.82 -6.09 -1.55
C THR A 177 4.03 -6.86 -2.04
N ASP A 178 4.87 -6.27 -2.90
CA ASP A 178 6.11 -6.89 -3.38
C ASP A 178 7.04 -7.23 -2.22
N ALA A 179 7.18 -6.31 -1.25
CA ALA A 179 7.93 -6.55 -0.03
C ALA A 179 7.31 -7.67 0.85
N SER A 180 5.97 -7.72 0.95
CA SER A 180 5.26 -8.74 1.71
C SER A 180 5.42 -10.15 1.15
N VAL A 181 5.50 -10.28 -0.19
CA VAL A 181 5.66 -11.55 -0.91
C VAL A 181 7.10 -12.05 -0.80
N HIS A 182 8.08 -11.16 -0.99
CA HIS A 182 9.49 -11.51 -0.79
C HIS A 182 9.80 -11.94 0.64
N ASN A 183 9.21 -11.29 1.64
CA ASN A 183 9.41 -11.65 3.05
C ASN A 183 8.76 -13.01 3.43
N ARG A 184 7.78 -13.49 2.65
CA ARG A 184 7.18 -14.81 2.87
C ARG A 184 7.98 -15.96 2.27
N THR A 185 8.88 -15.67 1.34
CA THR A 185 9.68 -16.67 0.61
C THR A 185 11.14 -16.74 1.07
N ALA A 186 11.57 -15.83 1.97
CA ALA A 186 12.89 -15.78 2.59
C ALA A 186 12.94 -16.50 3.94
#